data_AF-A0A6N9QD33-F1
#
_entry.id   AF-A0A6N9QD33-F1
#
_cell.length_a   1.000
_cell.length_b   1.000
_cell.length_c   1.000
_cell.angle_alpha   90.00
_cell.angle_beta   90.00
_cell.angle_gamma   90.00
#
_symmetry.space_group_name_H-M   'P 1'
#
loop_
_entity.id
_entity.type
_entity.pdbx_description
1 polymer ?
#
loop_
_entity_poly.entity_id
_entity_poly.type
_entity_poly.pdbx_seq_one_letter_code
_entity_poly.pdbx_strand_id
1 'polypeptide(L)'
;MSFTLEAGIFLAYAAGLFFIYLLGKFLIVPLKWVGRLILSSVIGGIFILAFNLIGGHWGIFLPLNLLTAAITGVLGIPGVVLLLLYFNF
;
A
#
# COMPACT_ATOMS: atom_id res chain seq x y z
N MET A 1 41.24 -32.85 1.55
CA MET A 1 39.83 -32.61 1.19
C MET A 1 39.70 -32.90 -0.29
N SER A 2 38.68 -33.63 -0.75
CA SER A 2 38.56 -33.93 -2.20
C SER A 2 37.97 -32.73 -2.95
N PHE A 3 38.41 -32.50 -4.18
CA PHE A 3 37.94 -31.44 -5.07
C PHE A 3 36.40 -31.38 -5.21
N THR A 4 35.73 -32.53 -5.10
CA THR A 4 34.27 -32.65 -5.12
C THR A 4 33.58 -31.95 -3.94
N LEU A 5 34.21 -31.95 -2.76
CA LEU A 5 33.67 -31.29 -1.56
C LEU A 5 33.79 -29.77 -1.67
N GLU A 6 34.90 -29.27 -2.23
CA GLU A 6 35.11 -27.83 -2.46
C GLU A 6 34.08 -27.27 -3.44
N ALA A 7 33.82 -27.98 -4.55
CA ALA A 7 32.79 -27.61 -5.53
C ALA A 7 31.37 -27.64 -4.92
N GLY A 8 31.06 -28.65 -4.10
CA GLY A 8 29.77 -28.75 -3.41
C GLY A 8 29.52 -27.62 -2.42
N ILE A 9 30.54 -27.22 -1.66
CA ILE A 9 30.47 -26.07 -0.73
C ILE A 9 30.23 -24.78 -1.52
N PHE A 10 30.97 -24.56 -2.61
CA PHE A 10 30.80 -23.37 -3.45
C PHE A 10 29.39 -23.26 -4.04
N LEU A 11 28.85 -24.38 -4.52
CA LEU A 11 27.49 -24.43 -5.07
C LEU A 11 26.43 -24.17 -3.99
N ALA A 12 26.61 -24.71 -2.79
CA ALA A 12 25.70 -24.47 -1.66
C ALA A 12 25.70 -22.99 -1.24
N TYR A 13 26.87 -22.34 -1.19
CA TYR A 13 26.96 -20.89 -0.92
C TYR A 13 26.30 -20.06 -2.01
N ALA A 14 26.54 -20.39 -3.29
CA ALA A 14 25.93 -19.68 -4.42
C ALA A 14 24.39 -19.82 -4.41
N ALA A 15 23.88 -21.03 -4.17
CA ALA A 15 22.46 -21.28 -4.04
C ALA A 15 21.85 -20.53 -2.84
N GLY A 16 22.52 -20.56 -1.69
CA GLY A 16 22.10 -19.82 -0.49
C GLY A 16 21.99 -18.32 -0.73
N LEU A 17 23.00 -17.71 -1.35
CA LEU A 17 22.98 -16.28 -1.69
C LEU A 17 21.84 -15.95 -2.67
N PHE A 18 21.62 -16.83 -3.66
CA PHE A 18 20.55 -16.67 -4.64
C PHE A 18 19.16 -16.69 -4.00
N PHE A 19 18.90 -17.64 -3.09
CA PHE A 19 17.64 -17.69 -2.35
C PHE A 19 17.43 -16.48 -1.43
N ILE A 20 18.47 -16.03 -0.72
CA ILE A 20 18.40 -14.83 0.12
C ILE A 20 18.07 -13.59 -0.73
N TYR A 21 18.71 -13.45 -1.89
CA TYR A 21 18.43 -12.35 -2.81
C TYR A 21 16.98 -12.37 -3.31
N LEU A 22 16.48 -13.56 -3.71
CA LEU A 22 15.09 -13.72 -4.16
C LEU A 22 14.09 -13.36 -3.06
N LEU A 23 14.28 -13.89 -1.85
CA LEU A 23 13.41 -13.62 -0.71
C LEU A 23 13.42 -12.14 -0.34
N GLY A 24 14.60 -11.52 -0.29
CA GLY A 24 14.75 -10.09 -0.02
C GLY A 24 13.99 -9.24 -1.05
N LYS A 25 14.17 -9.55 -2.34
CA LYS A 25 13.48 -8.82 -3.42
C LYS A 25 11.98 -9.03 -3.37
N PHE A 26 11.52 -10.25 -3.09
CA PHE A 26 10.09 -10.57 -3.00
C PHE A 26 9.39 -9.83 -1.87
N LEU A 27 10.06 -9.56 -0.75
CA LEU A 27 9.53 -8.80 0.39
C LEU A 27 9.60 -7.27 0.18
N ILE A 28 10.66 -6.77 -0.46
CA ILE A 28 10.85 -5.32 -0.67
C ILE A 28 9.85 -4.76 -1.70
N VAL A 29 9.50 -5.53 -2.72
CA VAL A 29 8.56 -5.12 -3.77
C VAL A 29 7.18 -4.72 -3.20
N PRO A 30 6.44 -5.56 -2.45
CA PRO A 30 5.13 -5.20 -1.90
C PRO A 30 5.23 -4.08 -0.87
N LEU A 31 6.33 -4.00 -0.10
CA LEU A 31 6.52 -2.94 0.90
C LEU A 31 6.52 -1.54 0.28
N LYS A 32 7.07 -1.39 -0.94
CA LYS A 32 7.01 -0.12 -1.69
C LYS A 32 5.57 0.28 -2.07
N TRP A 33 4.73 -0.70 -2.42
CA TRP A 33 3.32 -0.45 -2.75
C TRP A 33 2.54 -0.02 -1.52
N VAL A 34 2.76 -0.68 -0.37
CA VAL A 34 2.14 -0.31 0.91
C VAL A 34 2.51 1.11 1.30
N GLY A 35 3.78 1.50 1.18
CA GLY A 35 4.23 2.87 1.45
C GLY A 35 3.52 3.91 0.58
N ARG A 36 3.33 3.62 -0.72
CA ARG A 36 2.60 4.49 -1.64
C ARG A 36 1.12 4.61 -1.26
N LEU A 37 0.49 3.49 -0.87
CA LEU A 37 -0.90 3.45 -0.40
C LEU A 37 -1.09 4.28 0.87
N ILE A 38 -0.16 4.20 1.82
CA ILE A 38 -0.19 5.02 3.05
C ILE A 38 -0.13 6.50 2.70
N LEU A 39 0.80 6.91 1.84
CA LEU A 39 0.93 8.32 1.44
C LEU A 39 -0.34 8.84 0.74
N SER A 40 -0.88 8.07 -0.21
CA SER A 40 -2.13 8.40 -0.88
C SER A 40 -3.29 8.48 0.11
N SER A 41 -3.35 7.57 1.08
CA SER A 41 -4.38 7.58 2.13
C SER A 41 -4.29 8.83 3.00
N VAL A 42 -3.10 9.28 3.36
CA VAL A 42 -2.94 10.53 4.14
C VAL A 42 -3.49 11.73 3.36
N ILE A 43 -3.15 11.83 2.07
CA ILE A 43 -3.63 12.90 1.19
C ILE A 43 -5.16 12.82 1.04
N GLY A 44 -5.71 11.63 0.82
CA GLY A 44 -7.15 11.40 0.74
C GLY A 44 -7.89 11.71 2.05
N GLY A 45 -7.28 11.40 3.19
CA GLY A 45 -7.82 11.73 4.52
C GLY A 45 -7.89 13.24 4.76
N ILE A 46 -6.86 13.99 4.35
CA ILE A 46 -6.87 15.46 4.38
C ILE A 46 -7.98 16.00 3.46
N PHE A 47 -8.16 15.40 2.29
CA PHE A 47 -9.21 15.78 1.35
C PHE A 47 -10.61 15.53 1.93
N ILE A 48 -10.83 14.38 2.58
CA ILE A 48 -12.08 14.06 3.29
C ILE A 48 -12.33 15.07 4.41
N LEU A 49 -11.30 15.45 5.19
CA LEU A 49 -11.45 16.47 6.23
C LEU A 49 -11.93 17.80 5.65
N ALA A 50 -11.26 18.30 4.61
CA ALA A 50 -11.65 19.54 3.95
C ALA A 50 -13.06 19.45 3.38
N PHE A 51 -13.41 18.32 2.75
CA PHE A 51 -14.74 18.08 2.22
C PHE A 51 -15.80 18.04 3.32
N ASN A 52 -15.53 17.38 4.44
CA ASN A 52 -16.48 17.24 5.54
C ASN A 52 -16.71 18.57 6.27
N LEU A 53 -15.70 19.46 6.33
CA LEU A 53 -15.87 20.82 6.86
C LEU A 53 -16.84 21.68 6.03
N ILE A 54 -16.78 21.56 4.70
CA ILE A 54 -17.64 22.33 3.77
C ILE A 54 -19.00 21.63 3.60
N GLY A 55 -18.97 20.33 3.34
CA GLY A 55 -20.13 19.46 3.10
C GLY A 55 -20.98 19.20 4.34
N GLY A 56 -20.43 19.39 5.54
CA GLY A 56 -21.19 19.32 6.79
C GLY A 56 -22.33 20.34 6.86
N HIS A 57 -22.21 21.50 6.18
CA HIS A 57 -23.31 22.46 6.05
C HIS A 57 -24.47 21.94 5.20
N TRP A 58 -24.22 20.93 4.37
CA TRP A 58 -25.18 20.32 3.44
C TRP A 58 -25.67 18.96 3.96
N GLY A 59 -25.30 18.56 5.18
CA GLY A 59 -25.64 17.26 5.77
C GLY A 59 -24.84 16.09 5.19
N ILE A 60 -23.80 16.36 4.40
CA ILE A 60 -23.01 15.34 3.70
C ILE A 60 -21.75 15.03 4.51
N PHE A 61 -21.74 13.88 5.20
CA PHE A 61 -20.62 13.43 6.03
C PHE A 61 -19.99 12.16 5.46
N LEU A 62 -18.67 12.17 5.30
CA LEU A 62 -17.88 11.00 4.95
C LEU A 62 -17.06 10.54 6.16
N PRO A 63 -17.16 9.27 6.57
CA PRO A 63 -16.35 8.76 7.66
C PRO A 63 -14.87 8.78 7.28
N LEU A 64 -14.03 9.32 8.16
CA LEU A 64 -12.59 9.35 7.98
C LEU A 64 -11.98 8.06 8.55
N ASN A 65 -11.69 7.11 7.68
CA ASN A 65 -11.02 5.86 8.03
C ASN A 65 -9.95 5.53 6.97
N LEU A 66 -9.10 4.53 7.25
CA LEU A 66 -8.01 4.18 6.32
C LEU A 66 -8.52 3.75 4.94
N LEU A 67 -9.66 3.07 4.89
CA LEU A 67 -10.28 2.61 3.64
C LEU A 67 -10.85 3.77 2.82
N THR A 68 -11.66 4.65 3.42
CA THR A 68 -12.24 5.82 2.75
C THR A 68 -11.16 6.81 2.33
N ALA A 69 -10.14 7.01 3.17
CA ALA A 69 -8.99 7.83 2.87
C ALA A 69 -8.12 7.23 1.75
N ALA A 70 -7.93 5.90 1.71
CA ALA A 70 -7.26 5.23 0.60
C ALA A 70 -8.06 5.35 -0.71
N ILE A 71 -9.36 5.07 -0.68
CA ILE A 71 -10.25 5.15 -1.84
C ILE A 71 -10.29 6.58 -2.38
N THR A 72 -10.48 7.56 -1.51
CA THR A 72 -10.48 8.99 -1.87
C THR A 72 -9.09 9.48 -2.29
N GLY A 73 -8.02 8.96 -1.68
CA GLY A 73 -6.64 9.34 -2.01
C GLY A 73 -6.13 8.75 -3.32
N VAL A 74 -6.62 7.58 -3.71
CA VAL A 74 -6.28 6.92 -4.98
C VAL A 74 -7.19 7.41 -6.10
N LEU A 75 -8.49 7.58 -5.86
CA LEU A 75 -9.46 7.97 -6.90
C LEU A 75 -9.73 9.48 -6.94
N GLY A 76 -9.53 10.23 -5.86
CA GLY A 76 -9.85 11.66 -5.77
C GLY A 76 -11.36 11.92 -5.67
N ILE A 77 -11.83 12.92 -6.43
CA ILE A 77 -13.25 13.31 -6.52
C ILE A 77 -14.19 12.13 -6.84
N PRO A 78 -13.92 11.26 -7.84
CA PRO A 78 -14.79 10.10 -8.08
C PRO A 78 -14.82 9.12 -6.90
N GLY A 79 -13.77 9.04 -6.09
CA GLY A 79 -13.76 8.26 -4.84
C GLY A 79 -14.73 8.84 -3.81
N VAL A 80 -14.76 10.17 -3.65
CA VAL A 80 -15.73 10.86 -2.78
C VAL A 80 -17.15 10.56 -3.24
N VAL A 81 -17.46 10.71 -4.54
CA VAL A 81 -18.80 10.44 -5.09
C VAL A 81 -19.22 8.98 -4.85
N LEU A 82 -18.32 8.03 -5.06
CA LEU A 82 -18.60 6.61 -4.86
C LEU A 82 -18.91 6.29 -3.39
N LEU A 83 -18.12 6.86 -2.46
CA LEU A 83 -18.36 6.68 -1.04
C LEU A 83 -19.63 7.38 -0.56
N LEU A 84 -19.96 8.54 -1.14
CA LEU A 84 -21.24 9.21 -0.86
C LEU A 84 -22.42 8.37 -1.28
N LEU A 85 -22.38 7.76 -2.47
CA LEU A 85 -23.40 6.82 -2.92
C LEU A 85 -23.48 5.60 -1.98
N TYR A 86 -22.34 5.06 -1.52
CA TYR A 86 -22.33 3.91 -0.63
C TYR A 86 -22.87 4.18 0.78
N PHE A 87 -22.63 5.38 1.34
CA PHE A 87 -23.07 5.72 2.69
C PHE A 87 -24.44 6.40 2.77
N ASN A 88 -24.94 6.97 1.67
CA ASN A 88 -26.25 7.66 1.62
C ASN A 88 -27.37 6.88 0.92
N PHE A 89 -27.10 5.71 0.33
CA PHE A 89 -28.11 4.75 -0.12
C PHE A 89 -28.06 3.48 0.73
#